data_AF-A0AAD9MWL6-F1
#
_entry.id   AF-A0AAD9MWL6-F1
#
_cell.length_a   1.000
_cell.length_b   1.000
_cell.length_c   1.000
_cell.angle_alpha   90.00
_cell.angle_beta   90.00
_cell.angle_gamma   90.00
#
_symmetry.space_group_name_H-M   'P 1'
#
loop_
_entity.id
_entity.type
_entity.pdbx_description
1 polymer ?
#
loop_
_entity_poly.entity_id
_entity_poly.type
_entity_poly.pdbx_seq_one_letter_code
_entity_poly.pdbx_strand_id
1 'polypeptide(L)'
;MSKFEGIAAMYMSMPMAAQALPILGSCTVEDKKIALRFPLSNVSFDLPEAPREGGRDVEFKMAGPKGEMNLKIAYKPDLKGFVGQGQQDGYNVLTFVFYKPGSGLCNLKSL
;
A
#
# COMPACT_ATOMS: atom_id res chain seq x y z
N MET A 1 10.27 -10.28 -15.08
CA MET A 1 8.97 -10.00 -14.43
C MET A 1 9.25 -9.51 -13.03
N SER A 2 8.81 -8.30 -12.71
CA SER A 2 9.11 -7.67 -11.43
C SER A 2 8.02 -8.05 -10.43
N LYS A 3 8.24 -9.16 -9.71
CA LYS A 3 7.36 -9.62 -8.65
C LYS A 3 7.84 -9.07 -7.31
N PHE A 4 6.95 -8.44 -6.56
CA PHE A 4 7.21 -7.93 -5.22
C PHE A 4 6.19 -8.47 -4.23
N GLU A 5 6.61 -8.58 -2.98
CA GLU A 5 5.78 -8.99 -1.85
C GLU A 5 5.85 -7.93 -0.76
N GLY A 6 4.89 -7.93 0.15
CA GLY A 6 4.73 -6.82 1.06
C GLY A 6 3.63 -6.99 2.09
N ILE A 7 3.49 -5.95 2.89
CA ILE A 7 2.52 -5.84 3.98
C ILE A 7 1.68 -4.60 3.72
N ALA A 8 0.40 -4.67 4.05
CA ALA A 8 -0.52 -3.55 3.98
C ALA A 8 -1.24 -3.37 5.32
N ALA A 9 -1.59 -2.13 5.64
CA ALA A 9 -2.37 -1.74 6.80
C ALA A 9 -3.49 -0.82 6.33
N MET A 10 -4.73 -1.21 6.58
CA MET A 10 -5.91 -0.40 6.31
C MET A 10 -6.46 0.14 7.62
N TYR A 11 -6.66 1.44 7.71
CA TYR A 11 -7.11 2.11 8.93
C TYR A 11 -8.62 2.31 8.87
N MET A 12 -9.37 1.55 9.67
CA MET A 12 -10.81 1.75 9.80
C MET A 12 -11.11 2.76 10.89
N SER A 13 -11.88 3.81 10.56
CA SER A 13 -12.42 4.73 11.54
C SER A 13 -13.44 4.02 12.43
N MET A 14 -13.27 4.14 13.76
CA MET A 14 -14.27 3.63 14.70
C MET A 14 -15.39 4.65 14.88
N PRO A 15 -16.68 4.28 14.73
CA PRO A 15 -17.79 5.22 14.90
C PRO A 15 -17.94 5.71 16.35
N MET A 16 -17.38 4.97 17.32
CA MET A 16 -17.52 5.24 18.75
C MET A 16 -16.30 5.94 19.37
N ALA A 17 -15.21 6.14 18.62
CA ALA A 17 -13.97 6.71 19.14
C ALA A 17 -13.17 7.43 18.04
N ALA A 18 -12.44 8.48 18.40
CA ALA A 18 -11.54 9.20 17.48
C ALA A 18 -10.28 8.39 17.08
N GLN A 19 -10.31 7.06 17.24
CA GLN A 19 -9.21 6.16 16.96
C GLN A 19 -9.49 5.37 15.69
N ALA A 20 -8.44 5.09 14.91
CA ALA A 20 -8.52 4.20 13.77
C ALA A 20 -7.88 2.86 14.10
N LEU A 21 -8.54 1.76 13.74
CA LEU A 21 -8.00 0.42 13.90
C LEU A 21 -7.19 0.02 12.66
N PRO A 22 -5.89 -0.30 12.80
CA PRO A 22 -5.12 -0.86 11.71
C PRO A 22 -5.52 -2.33 11.49
N ILE A 23 -6.00 -2.63 10.30
CA ILE A 23 -6.19 -3.98 9.79
C ILE A 23 -4.98 -4.33 8.95
N LEU A 24 -4.17 -5.25 9.45
CA LEU A 24 -3.03 -5.79 8.71
C LEU A 24 -3.51 -6.73 7.61
N GLY A 25 -2.80 -6.67 6.49
CA GLY A 25 -3.01 -7.46 5.29
C GLY A 25 -1.69 -7.69 4.56
N SER A 26 -1.75 -8.37 3.42
CA SER A 26 -0.60 -8.60 2.56
C SER A 26 -0.71 -7.80 1.26
N CYS A 27 0.44 -7.47 0.69
CA CYS A 27 0.56 -6.77 -0.57
C CYS A 27 1.38 -7.62 -1.54
N THR A 28 0.89 -7.80 -2.77
CA THR A 28 1.65 -8.40 -3.86
C THR A 28 1.60 -7.48 -5.06
N VAL A 29 2.76 -7.25 -5.69
CA VAL A 29 2.85 -6.46 -6.91
C VAL A 29 3.41 -7.33 -8.02
N GLU A 30 2.73 -7.36 -9.15
CA GLU A 30 3.13 -8.09 -10.33
C GLU A 30 3.04 -7.16 -11.54
N ASP A 31 4.21 -6.77 -12.04
CA ASP A 31 4.39 -5.76 -13.10
C ASP A 31 3.78 -4.39 -12.74
N LYS A 32 2.53 -4.13 -13.17
CA LYS A 32 1.79 -2.91 -12.85
C LYS A 32 0.66 -3.12 -11.85
N LYS A 33 0.30 -4.37 -11.57
CA LYS A 33 -0.88 -4.68 -10.76
C LYS A 33 -0.50 -4.82 -9.30
N ILE A 34 -1.15 -4.04 -8.44
CA ILE A 34 -1.08 -4.20 -6.99
C ILE A 34 -2.33 -4.95 -6.54
N ALA A 35 -2.12 -5.99 -5.73
CA ALA A 35 -3.18 -6.67 -5.00
C ALA A 35 -2.90 -6.59 -3.49
N LEU A 36 -3.83 -5.99 -2.76
CA LEU A 36 -3.84 -5.89 -1.31
C LEU A 36 -4.91 -6.82 -0.76
N ARG A 37 -4.53 -7.73 0.12
CA ARG A 37 -5.43 -8.71 0.73
C ARG A 37 -5.53 -8.45 2.22
N PHE A 38 -6.71 -8.06 2.67
CA PHE A 38 -7.05 -7.89 4.08
C PHE A 38 -8.02 -9.02 4.51
N PRO A 39 -8.12 -9.33 5.81
CA PRO A 39 -9.02 -10.37 6.31
C PRO A 39 -10.49 -10.22 5.87
N LEU A 40 -10.95 -8.98 5.71
CA LEU A 40 -12.36 -8.65 5.40
C LEU A 40 -12.55 -8.00 4.03
N SER A 41 -11.48 -7.73 3.28
CA SER A 41 -11.58 -7.07 1.98
C SER A 41 -10.37 -7.37 1.10
N ASN A 42 -10.59 -7.40 -0.21
CA ASN A 42 -9.51 -7.48 -1.19
C ASN A 42 -9.58 -6.25 -2.07
N VAL A 43 -8.45 -5.57 -2.23
CA VAL A 43 -8.32 -4.39 -3.07
C VAL A 43 -7.30 -4.71 -4.16
N SER A 44 -7.60 -4.40 -5.41
CA SER A 44 -6.66 -4.59 -6.50
C SER A 44 -6.78 -3.44 -7.48
N PHE A 45 -5.64 -2.93 -7.93
CA PHE A 45 -5.57 -1.79 -8.84
C PHE A 45 -4.31 -1.83 -9.68
N ASP A 46 -4.37 -1.15 -10.82
CA ASP A 46 -3.26 -1.03 -11.75
C ASP A 46 -2.55 0.31 -11.55
N LEU A 47 -1.22 0.25 -11.48
CA LEU A 47 -0.35 1.41 -11.49
C LEU A 47 -0.24 1.96 -12.91
N PRO A 48 -0.12 3.29 -13.07
CA PRO A 48 0.14 3.89 -14.38
C PRO A 48 1.47 3.36 -14.97
N GLU A 49 2.47 3.19 -14.11
CA GLU A 49 3.81 2.76 -14.45
C GLU A 49 4.30 1.68 -13.49
N ALA A 50 5.11 0.74 -13.98
CA ALA A 50 5.69 -0.29 -13.13
C ALA A 50 6.67 0.35 -12.13
N PRO A 51 6.68 -0.06 -10.85
CA PRO A 51 7.55 0.52 -9.83
C PRO A 51 9.01 0.24 -10.16
N ARG A 52 9.85 1.29 -10.12
CA ARG A 52 11.28 1.23 -10.42
C ARG A 52 12.10 1.79 -9.26
N GLU A 53 13.16 1.08 -8.89
CA GLU A 53 14.09 1.52 -7.84
C GLU A 53 14.77 2.82 -8.28
N GLY A 54 14.75 3.85 -7.44
CA GLY A 54 15.25 5.19 -7.80
C GLY A 54 14.40 5.94 -8.84
N GLY A 55 13.21 5.44 -9.17
CA GLY A 55 12.23 6.14 -10.00
C GLY A 55 11.58 7.33 -9.27
N ARG A 56 10.80 8.12 -10.00
CA ARG A 56 10.01 9.21 -9.42
C ARG A 56 8.89 8.66 -8.53
N ASP A 57 8.50 9.44 -7.53
CA ASP A 57 7.28 9.18 -6.75
C ASP A 57 6.08 9.10 -7.71
N VAL A 58 5.26 8.07 -7.52
CA VAL A 58 4.04 7.86 -8.31
C VAL A 58 2.87 8.32 -7.47
N GLU A 59 2.12 9.29 -7.98
CA GLU A 59 0.91 9.82 -7.34
C GLU A 59 -0.26 9.73 -8.33
N PHE A 60 -1.36 9.11 -7.90
CA PHE A 60 -2.56 8.99 -8.72
C PHE A 60 -3.82 8.88 -7.87
N LYS A 61 -4.94 9.25 -8.47
CA LYS A 61 -6.26 9.19 -7.84
C LYS A 61 -6.98 7.91 -8.24
N MET A 62 -7.63 7.28 -7.27
CA MET A 62 -8.52 6.15 -7.47
C MET A 62 -9.93 6.51 -7.01
N ALA A 63 -10.92 6.38 -7.89
CA ALA A 63 -12.31 6.50 -7.51
C ALA A 63 -12.84 5.15 -7.01
N GLY A 64 -13.51 5.15 -5.86
CA GLY A 64 -14.18 3.99 -5.29
C GLY A 64 -15.62 4.31 -4.88
N PRO A 65 -16.40 3.29 -4.47
CA PRO A 65 -17.80 3.45 -4.07
C PRO A 65 -17.98 4.32 -2.81
N LYS A 66 -16.91 4.54 -2.04
CA LYS A 66 -16.91 5.39 -0.83
C LYS A 66 -16.24 6.75 -1.04
N GLY A 67 -15.82 7.10 -2.25
CA GLY A 67 -15.14 8.37 -2.55
C GLY A 67 -13.84 8.19 -3.32
N GLU A 68 -13.11 9.30 -3.48
CA GLU A 68 -11.80 9.32 -4.12
C GLU A 68 -10.69 9.10 -3.09
N MET A 69 -9.72 8.26 -3.44
CA MET A 69 -8.50 8.03 -2.68
C MET A 69 -7.29 8.51 -3.48
N ASN A 70 -6.48 9.39 -2.90
CA ASN A 70 -5.19 9.78 -3.45
C ASN A 70 -4.13 8.78 -2.97
N LEU A 71 -3.47 8.11 -3.90
CA LEU A 71 -2.45 7.12 -3.61
C LEU A 71 -1.07 7.63 -4.02
N LYS A 72 -0.12 7.61 -3.09
CA LYS A 72 1.26 8.02 -3.32
C LYS A 72 2.20 6.86 -3.00
N ILE A 73 3.11 6.54 -3.92
CA ILE A 73 4.12 5.50 -3.77
C ILE A 73 5.50 6.12 -3.97
N ALA A 74 6.39 5.90 -3.00
CA ALA A 74 7.77 6.37 -3.03
C ALA A 74 8.73 5.23 -2.74
N TYR A 75 9.85 5.18 -3.47
CA TYR A 75 10.94 4.27 -3.13
C TYR A 75 11.72 4.82 -1.93
N LYS A 76 11.94 4.00 -0.91
CA LYS A 76 12.74 4.33 0.27
C LYS A 76 14.05 3.54 0.21
N PRO A 77 15.18 4.20 -0.12
CA PRO A 77 16.49 3.54 -0.25
C PRO A 77 16.92 2.82 1.03
N ASP A 78 16.64 3.43 2.19
CA ASP A 78 17.01 2.90 3.50
C ASP A 78 16.35 1.54 3.80
N LEU A 79 15.12 1.37 3.32
CA LEU A 79 14.35 0.14 3.46
C LEU A 79 14.58 -0.83 2.28
N LYS A 80 15.22 -0.37 1.20
CA LYS A 80 15.28 -1.08 -0.09
C LYS A 80 13.89 -1.57 -0.54
N GLY A 81 12.88 -0.72 -0.36
CA GLY A 81 11.48 -1.05 -0.59
C GLY A 81 10.67 0.17 -0.99
N PHE A 82 9.45 -0.07 -1.45
CA PHE A 82 8.49 0.97 -1.81
C PHE A 82 7.49 1.14 -0.69
N VAL A 83 7.16 2.39 -0.37
CA VAL A 83 6.14 2.75 0.61
C VAL A 83 5.00 3.45 -0.12
N GLY A 84 3.81 2.87 -0.02
CA GLY A 84 2.57 3.40 -0.53
C GLY A 84 1.68 3.93 0.59
N GLN A 85 1.02 5.07 0.37
CA GLN A 85 0.05 5.68 1.26
C GLN A 85 -1.19 6.07 0.48
N GLY A 86 -2.36 5.69 0.99
CA GLY A 86 -3.66 6.08 0.47
C GLY A 86 -4.32 7.06 1.42
N GLN A 87 -4.66 8.24 0.91
CA GLN A 87 -5.36 9.29 1.62
C GLN A 87 -6.77 9.47 1.07
N GLN A 88 -7.74 9.54 1.96
CA GLN A 88 -9.12 9.86 1.64
C GLN A 88 -9.58 10.97 2.59
N ASP A 89 -10.18 12.03 2.05
CA ASP A 89 -10.65 13.19 2.81
C ASP A 89 -9.60 13.82 3.74
N GLY A 90 -8.32 13.75 3.34
CA GLY A 90 -7.18 14.27 4.11
C GLY A 90 -6.64 13.32 5.19
N TYR A 91 -7.23 12.14 5.37
CA TYR A 91 -6.79 11.14 6.35
C TYR A 91 -6.09 9.97 5.68
N ASN A 92 -5.01 9.47 6.29
CA ASN A 92 -4.36 8.23 5.86
C ASN A 92 -5.27 7.04 6.19
N VAL A 93 -5.85 6.42 5.16
CA VAL A 93 -6.74 5.26 5.27
C VAL A 93 -6.04 3.96 4.89
N LEU A 94 -4.91 4.04 4.19
CA LEU A 94 -4.16 2.90 3.71
C LEU A 94 -2.66 3.19 3.77
N THR A 95 -1.88 2.22 4.23
CA THR A 95 -0.42 2.21 4.11
C THR A 95 0.02 0.84 3.67
N PHE A 96 0.96 0.75 2.75
CA PHE A 96 1.51 -0.53 2.32
C PHE A 96 2.98 -0.39 1.98
N VAL A 97 3.72 -1.48 2.20
CA VAL A 97 5.14 -1.55 1.88
C VAL A 97 5.35 -2.80 1.06
N PHE A 98 6.00 -2.66 -0.09
CA PHE A 98 6.36 -3.80 -0.92
C PHE A 98 7.84 -3.76 -1.29
N TYR A 99 8.43 -4.94 -1.38
CA TYR A 99 9.86 -5.16 -1.50
C TYR A 99 10.14 -6.40 -2.35
N LYS A 100 11.37 -6.52 -2.84
CA LYS A 100 11.77 -7.70 -3.61
C LYS A 100 11.70 -8.96 -2.72
N PRO A 101 11.29 -10.12 -3.28
CA PRO A 101 11.33 -11.39 -2.57
C PRO A 101 12.73 -11.65 -1.98
N GLY A 102 12.79 -12.08 -0.73
CA GLY A 102 14.05 -12.29 -0.01
C GLY A 102 14.63 -11.04 0.68
N SER A 103 13.96 -9.87 0.61
CA SER A 103 14.31 -8.73 1.45
C SER A 103 14.08 -9.05 2.93
N GLY A 104 14.98 -8.62 3.82
CA GLY A 104 14.84 -8.79 5.27
C GLY A 104 13.58 -8.14 5.86
N LEU A 105 12.93 -7.24 5.10
CA LEU A 105 11.62 -6.68 5.43
C LEU A 105 10.51 -7.74 5.52
N CYS A 106 10.69 -8.92 4.92
CA CYS A 106 9.74 -10.04 5.06
C CYS A 106 9.56 -10.53 6.51
N ASN A 107 10.52 -10.21 7.38
CA ASN A 107 10.49 -10.59 8.78
C ASN A 107 9.83 -9.52 9.67
N LEU A 108 9.57 -8.31 9.14
CA LEU A 108 8.88 -7.24 9.88
C LEU A 108 7.37 -7.47 9.84
N LYS A 109 6.90 -8.45 10.60
CA LYS A 109 5.47 -8.77 10.73
C LYS A 109 4.66 -7.75 11.54
N SER A 110 5.32 -6.70 12.05
CA SER A 110 4.78 -5.74 13.00
C SER A 110 5.37 -4.35 12.71
N LEU A 111 4.73 -3.63 11.79
CA LEU A 111 4.89 -2.18 11.60
C LEU A 111 3.48 -1.57 11.61
#